data_AF-A0A9D4J7L1-F1
#
_entry.id   AF-A0A9D4J7L1-F1
#
_cell.length_a   1.000
_cell.length_b   1.000
_cell.length_c   1.000
_cell.angle_alpha   90.00
_cell.angle_beta   90.00
_cell.angle_gamma   90.00
#
_symmetry.space_group_name_H-M   'P 1'
#
loop_
_entity.id
_entity.type
_entity.pdbx_description
1 polymer ?
#
loop_
_entity_poly.entity_id
_entity_poly.type
_entity_poly.pdbx_seq_one_letter_code
_entity_poly.pdbx_strand_id
1 'polypeptide(L)'
;MTGRSNNGFRCMEENSRNLSLGVRRIMVQVLSLIPGPIIIGAIFDSSCRLWNESNCPSSDGECLIYDNRKLSVRVGIFVIGFSAFGGLMFLMGSIFAGRSNKTSDKSLKLNDNKIQMHRSSARSYII
;
A
#
# COMPACT_ATOMS: atom_id res chain seq x y z
N MET A 1 -1.52 3.85 23.41
CA MET A 1 -2.26 2.83 22.64
C MET A 1 -2.16 3.24 21.18
N THR A 2 -1.30 2.68 20.32
CA THR A 2 -1.04 1.28 20.04
C THR A 2 0.47 1.02 19.93
N GLY A 3 1.01 0.26 20.87
CA GLY A 3 2.38 -0.25 20.82
C GLY A 3 2.42 -1.47 19.91
N ARG A 4 3.02 -1.32 18.74
CA ARG A 4 3.34 -2.45 17.86
C ARG A 4 4.85 -2.65 17.91
N SER A 5 5.26 -3.56 18.79
CA SER A 5 6.64 -4.06 18.88
C SER A 5 7.02 -4.68 17.53
N ASN A 6 7.98 -4.05 16.84
CA ASN A 6 8.52 -4.55 15.57
C ASN A 6 10.05 -4.57 15.73
N ASN A 7 10.60 -5.74 16.01
CA ASN A 7 12.02 -5.99 16.31
C ASN A 7 12.94 -5.90 15.07
N GLY A 8 12.67 -4.98 14.14
CA GLY A 8 13.37 -4.85 12.87
C GLY A 8 14.37 -3.69 12.74
N PHE A 9 14.51 -2.83 13.76
CA PHE A 9 15.28 -1.57 13.64
C PHE A 9 16.10 -1.26 14.90
N ARG A 10 16.85 -2.23 15.44
CA ARG A 10 17.70 -1.99 16.62
C ARG A 10 19.06 -1.35 16.29
N CYS A 11 19.32 -1.02 15.03
CA CYS A 11 20.61 -0.46 14.58
C CYS A 11 20.49 0.90 13.86
N MET A 12 19.34 1.57 13.92
CA MET A 12 19.21 2.96 13.44
C MET A 12 18.99 3.88 14.63
N GLU A 13 19.79 4.95 14.68
CA GLU A 13 19.73 6.01 15.68
C GLU A 13 18.30 6.54 15.83
N GLU A 14 17.75 6.45 17.05
CA GLU A 14 16.36 6.79 17.44
C GLU A 14 15.92 8.17 16.90
N ASN A 15 16.88 9.09 16.73
CA ASN A 15 16.67 10.46 16.27
C ASN A 15 16.20 10.57 14.80
N SER A 16 16.50 9.60 13.93
CA SER A 16 16.18 9.64 12.48
C SER A 16 14.93 8.83 12.09
N ARG A 17 14.30 8.16 13.07
CA ARG A 17 13.17 7.25 12.85
C ARG A 17 11.86 7.98 12.54
N ASN A 18 11.62 9.10 13.20
CA ASN A 18 10.45 9.94 12.98
C ASN A 18 10.54 10.69 11.63
N LEU A 19 11.75 11.15 11.26
CA LEU A 19 12.03 11.77 9.97
C LEU A 19 11.80 10.80 8.80
N SER A 20 12.36 9.58 8.88
CA SER A 20 12.21 8.58 7.80
C SER A 20 10.76 8.11 7.60
N LEU A 21 9.99 7.97 8.69
CA LEU A 21 8.55 7.68 8.60
C LEU A 21 7.77 8.86 7.99
N GLY A 22 8.15 10.09 8.31
CA GLY A 22 7.58 11.31 7.71
C GLY A 22 7.86 11.42 6.21
N VAL A 23 9.13 11.29 5.80
CA VAL A 23 9.56 11.39 4.39
C VAL A 23 8.91 10.31 3.54
N ARG A 24 8.86 9.06 4.02
CA ARG A 24 8.16 7.96 3.32
C ARG A 24 6.69 8.31 3.08
N ARG A 25 6.02 8.91 4.07
CA ARG A 25 4.61 9.27 3.96
C ARG A 25 4.38 10.41 2.98
N ILE A 26 5.23 11.43 3.01
CA ILE A 26 5.16 12.57 2.10
C ILE A 26 5.37 12.11 0.66
N MET A 27 6.35 11.24 0.41
CA MET A 27 6.60 10.68 -0.93
C MET A 27 5.38 9.94 -1.48
N VAL A 28 4.74 9.11 -0.66
CA VAL A 28 3.51 8.40 -1.06
C VAL A 28 2.33 9.36 -1.29
N GLN A 29 2.21 10.41 -0.47
CA GLN A 29 1.16 11.42 -0.64
C GLN A 29 1.36 12.25 -1.91
N VAL A 30 2.57 12.70 -2.23
CA VAL A 30 2.84 13.46 -3.46
C VAL A 30 2.47 12.64 -4.70
N LEU A 31 2.83 11.35 -4.69
CA LEU A 31 2.50 10.43 -5.77
C LEU A 31 1.02 10.06 -5.85
N SER A 32 0.21 10.34 -4.82
CA SER A 32 -1.24 10.05 -4.83
C SER A 32 -2.07 11.31 -5.06
N LEU A 33 -1.64 12.44 -4.49
CA LEU A 33 -2.32 13.72 -4.49
C LEU A 33 -2.20 14.43 -5.83
N ILE A 34 -1.15 14.19 -6.62
CA ILE A 34 -1.00 14.79 -7.95
C ILE A 34 -1.82 14.02 -8.99
N PRO A 35 -1.67 12.69 -9.15
CA PRO A 35 -2.43 11.98 -10.18
C PRO A 35 -3.91 11.84 -9.85
N GLY A 36 -4.31 11.82 -8.57
CA GLY A 36 -5.71 11.76 -8.15
C GLY A 36 -6.59 12.83 -8.80
N PRO A 37 -6.37 14.13 -8.56
CA PRO A 37 -7.17 15.20 -9.14
C PRO A 37 -6.98 15.35 -10.66
N ILE A 38 -5.80 15.04 -11.22
CA ILE A 38 -5.58 15.11 -12.67
C ILE A 38 -6.43 14.06 -13.40
N ILE A 39 -6.39 12.81 -12.93
CA ILE A 39 -7.17 11.71 -13.54
C ILE A 39 -8.66 11.96 -13.37
N ILE A 40 -9.08 12.39 -12.18
CA ILE A 40 -10.48 12.73 -11.93
C ILE A 40 -10.90 13.88 -12.84
N GLY A 41 -10.12 14.96 -12.95
CA GLY A 41 -10.38 16.07 -13.88
C GLY A 41 -10.60 15.58 -15.32
N ALA A 42 -9.70 14.73 -15.83
CA ALA A 42 -9.85 14.16 -17.17
C ALA A 42 -11.12 13.29 -17.34
N ILE A 43 -11.55 12.58 -16.29
CA ILE A 43 -12.79 11.80 -16.31
C ILE A 43 -14.01 12.73 -16.40
N PHE A 44 -13.99 13.85 -15.69
CA PHE A 44 -15.02 14.88 -15.75
C PHE A 44 -15.07 15.51 -17.15
N ASP A 45 -13.93 15.93 -17.70
CA ASP A 45 -13.83 16.51 -19.04
C ASP A 45 -14.34 15.54 -20.12
N SER A 46 -14.01 14.24 -20.00
CA SER A 46 -14.47 13.20 -20.94
C SER A 46 -15.98 12.91 -20.89
N SER A 47 -16.65 13.36 -19.82
CA SER A 47 -18.09 13.18 -19.60
C SER A 47 -18.90 14.39 -20.04
N CYS A 48 -18.26 15.40 -20.64
CA CYS A 48 -18.93 16.55 -21.19
C CYS A 48 -19.91 16.16 -22.30
N ARG A 49 -21.14 16.69 -22.23
CA ARG A 49 -22.18 16.48 -23.23
C ARG A 49 -22.40 17.71 -24.11
N LEU A 50 -22.23 18.90 -23.55
CA LEU A 50 -22.34 20.18 -24.25
C LEU A 50 -21.20 21.09 -23.83
N TRP A 51 -20.35 21.43 -24.80
CA TRP A 51 -19.29 22.42 -24.63
C TRP A 51 -19.88 23.82 -24.80
N ASN A 52 -19.48 24.75 -23.93
CA ASN A 52 -19.82 26.16 -24.12
C ASN A 52 -18.97 26.70 -25.28
N GLU A 53 -19.53 26.73 -26.50
CA GLU A 53 -18.89 27.40 -27.62
C GLU A 53 -18.84 28.90 -27.32
N SER A 54 -17.68 29.37 -26.89
CA SER A 54 -17.41 30.79 -26.78
C SER A 54 -17.43 31.41 -28.19
N ASN A 55 -17.86 32.67 -28.32
CA ASN A 55 -17.93 33.39 -29.61
C ASN A 55 -16.56 33.61 -30.30
N CYS A 56 -15.50 32.92 -29.87
CA CYS A 56 -14.17 32.94 -30.45
C CYS A 56 -13.87 31.59 -31.14
N PRO A 57 -13.41 31.59 -32.40
CA PRO A 57 -13.28 30.39 -33.25
C PRO A 57 -12.15 29.42 -32.86
N SER A 58 -11.51 29.58 -31.69
CA SER A 58 -10.29 28.84 -31.33
C SER A 58 -10.16 28.48 -29.84
N SER A 59 -11.21 28.65 -29.04
CA SER A 59 -11.18 28.28 -27.62
C SER A 59 -12.32 27.33 -27.29
N ASP A 60 -11.97 26.07 -27.00
CA ASP A 60 -12.87 25.16 -26.28
C ASP A 60 -13.19 25.84 -24.95
N GLY A 61 -14.47 26.20 -24.74
CA GLY A 61 -14.92 26.80 -23.49
C GLY A 61 -15.06 25.77 -22.37
N GLU A 62 -15.60 26.17 -21.23
CA GLU A 62 -15.93 25.24 -20.15
C GLU A 62 -17.11 24.34 -20.50
N CYS A 63 -17.16 23.14 -19.92
CA CYS A 63 -18.30 22.25 -20.12
C CYS A 63 -19.52 22.75 -19.32
N LEU A 64 -20.65 22.96 -20.00
CA LEU A 64 -21.87 23.48 -19.38
C LEU A 64 -22.72 22.36 -18.74
N ILE A 65 -22.75 21.18 -19.38
CA ILE A 65 -23.59 20.05 -18.96
C ILE A 65 -22.80 18.74 -19.03
N TYR A 66 -22.67 18.09 -17.88
CA TYR A 66 -22.05 16.76 -17.75
C TYR A 66 -23.10 15.64 -17.78
N ASP A 67 -22.79 14.54 -18.47
CA ASP A 67 -23.63 13.35 -18.44
C ASP A 67 -23.37 12.53 -17.17
N ASN A 68 -24.27 12.62 -16.20
CA ASN A 68 -24.18 11.92 -14.91
C ASN A 68 -24.07 10.40 -15.05
N ARG A 69 -24.68 9.80 -16.08
CA ARG A 69 -24.66 8.34 -16.29
C ARG A 69 -23.28 7.91 -16.77
N LYS A 70 -22.71 8.63 -17.73
CA LYS A 70 -21.36 8.35 -18.24
C LYS A 70 -20.28 8.64 -17.19
N LEU A 71 -20.45 9.69 -16.40
CA LEU A 71 -19.53 10.05 -15.33
C LEU A 71 -19.51 8.96 -14.24
N SER A 72 -20.68 8.55 -13.75
CA SER A 72 -20.81 7.53 -12.70
C SER A 72 -20.20 6.19 -13.12
N VAL A 73 -20.43 5.74 -14.35
CA VAL A 73 -19.85 4.49 -14.87
C VAL A 73 -18.32 4.58 -14.96
N ARG A 74 -17.77 5.69 -15.48
CA ARG A 74 -16.32 5.86 -15.62
C ARG A 74 -15.60 5.92 -14.26
N VAL A 75 -16.15 6.69 -13.32
CA VAL A 75 -15.62 6.76 -11.95
C VAL A 75 -15.73 5.39 -11.28
N GLY A 76 -16.85 4.69 -11.45
CA GLY A 76 -17.07 3.36 -10.90
C GLY A 76 -16.03 2.34 -11.38
N ILE A 77 -15.77 2.27 -12.69
CA ILE A 77 -14.76 1.37 -13.28
C ILE A 77 -13.36 1.70 -12.73
N PHE A 78 -13.02 2.99 -12.63
CA PHE A 78 -11.73 3.43 -12.11
C PHE A 78 -11.53 3.00 -10.64
N VAL A 79 -12.53 3.23 -9.79
CA VAL A 79 -12.49 2.87 -8.36
C VAL A 79 -12.41 1.35 -8.18
N ILE A 80 -13.20 0.59 -8.92
CA ILE A 80 -13.18 -0.88 -8.87
C ILE A 80 -11.81 -1.40 -9.33
N GLY A 81 -11.27 -0.88 -10.43
CA GLY A 81 -9.95 -1.26 -10.94
C GLY A 81 -8.83 -0.98 -9.94
N PHE A 82 -8.79 0.22 -9.37
CA PHE A 82 -7.80 0.60 -8.35
C PHE A 82 -7.92 -0.25 -7.09
N SER A 83 -9.15 -0.49 -6.61
CA SER A 83 -9.43 -1.32 -5.43
C SER A 83 -9.04 -2.78 -5.66
N ALA A 84 -9.34 -3.35 -6.82
CA ALA A 84 -8.97 -4.70 -7.18
C ALA A 84 -7.45 -4.88 -7.26
N PHE A 85 -6.74 -3.91 -7.83
CA PHE A 85 -5.27 -3.92 -7.89
C PHE A 85 -4.65 -3.87 -6.49
N GLY A 86 -5.13 -2.97 -5.63
CA GLY A 86 -4.70 -2.88 -4.23
C GLY A 86 -4.99 -4.16 -3.44
N GLY A 87 -6.19 -4.73 -3.63
CA GLY A 87 -6.59 -6.00 -3.03
C GLY A 87 -5.69 -7.15 -3.46
N LEU A 88 -5.35 -7.25 -4.75
CA LEU A 88 -4.45 -8.27 -5.28
C LEU A 88 -3.04 -8.15 -4.68
N MET A 89 -2.49 -6.94 -4.61
CA MET A 89 -1.19 -6.69 -4.00
C MET A 89 -1.16 -7.09 -2.51
N PHE A 90 -2.24 -6.79 -1.78
CA PHE A 90 -2.36 -7.19 -0.38
C PHE A 90 -2.47 -8.71 -0.20
N LEU A 91 -3.26 -9.38 -1.04
CA LEU A 91 -3.38 -10.85 -1.04
C LEU A 91 -2.04 -11.51 -1.38
N MET A 92 -1.32 -11.02 -2.39
CA MET A 92 0.02 -11.52 -2.73
C MET A 92 1.01 -11.31 -1.57
N GLY A 93 1.01 -10.13 -0.96
CA GLY A 93 1.86 -9.82 0.19
C GLY A 93 1.57 -10.68 1.42
N SER A 94 0.30 -10.95 1.71
CA SER A 94 -0.11 -11.81 2.83
C SER A 94 0.27 -13.28 2.62
N ILE A 95 0.16 -13.79 1.39
CA ILE A 95 0.64 -15.14 1.05
C ILE A 95 2.16 -15.23 1.25
N PHE A 96 2.91 -14.23 0.79
CA PHE A 96 4.37 -14.18 0.92
C PHE A 96 4.82 -14.05 2.39
N ALA A 97 4.21 -13.14 3.16
CA ALA A 97 4.50 -12.95 4.57
C ALA A 97 4.12 -14.17 5.43
N GLY A 98 3.05 -14.89 5.06
CA GLY A 98 2.68 -16.16 5.68
C GLY A 98 3.74 -17.25 5.48
N ARG A 99 4.44 -17.24 4.33
CA ARG A 99 5.59 -18.14 4.10
C ARG A 99 6.83 -17.71 4.88
N SER A 100 7.12 -16.41 4.94
CA SER A 100 8.26 -15.87 5.69
C SER A 100 8.17 -16.18 7.19
N ASN A 101 6.98 -16.04 7.79
CA ASN A 101 6.80 -16.34 9.22
C ASN A 101 6.96 -17.82 9.54
N LYS A 102 6.54 -18.73 8.65
CA LYS A 102 6.76 -20.18 8.84
C LYS A 102 8.24 -20.55 8.85
N THR A 103 9.07 -19.86 8.08
CA THR A 103 10.53 -20.08 8.08
C THR A 103 11.15 -19.68 9.42
N SER A 104 10.73 -18.55 10.02
CA SER A 104 11.20 -18.13 11.35
C SER A 104 10.78 -19.08 12.48
N ASP A 105 9.55 -19.60 12.45
CA ASP A 105 9.06 -20.56 13.45
C ASP A 105 9.84 -21.89 13.38
N LYS A 106 10.14 -22.36 12.16
CA LYS A 106 10.89 -23.60 11.95
C LYS A 106 12.33 -23.50 12.47
N SER A 107 12.99 -22.35 12.30
CA SER A 107 14.33 -22.11 12.85
C SER A 107 14.35 -22.04 14.38
N LEU A 108 13.29 -21.52 15.01
CA LEU A 108 13.16 -21.45 16.47
C LEU A 108 12.98 -22.87 17.07
N LYS A 109 12.07 -23.66 16.49
CA LYS A 109 11.81 -25.04 16.92
C LYS A 109 13.02 -25.96 16.76
N LEU A 110 13.80 -25.80 15.69
CA LEU A 110 15.02 -26.59 15.46
C LEU A 110 16.11 -26.27 16.50
N ASN A 111 16.24 -24.99 16.87
CA ASN A 111 17.20 -24.57 17.89
C ASN A 111 16.83 -25.11 19.28
N ASP A 112 15.55 -25.06 19.66
CA ASP A 112 15.07 -25.61 20.93
C ASP A 112 15.29 -27.12 21.04
N ASN A 113 15.02 -27.87 19.96
CA ASN A 113 15.26 -29.32 19.92
C ASN A 113 16.76 -29.65 20.06
N LYS A 114 17.63 -28.85 19.45
CA LYS A 114 19.09 -29.01 19.57
C LYS A 114 19.57 -28.74 21.00
N ILE A 115 19.03 -27.70 21.64
CA ILE A 115 19.35 -27.35 23.04
C ILE A 115 18.88 -28.45 24.01
N GLN A 116 17.67 -29.00 23.81
CA GLN A 116 17.15 -30.13 24.58
C GLN A 116 18.05 -31.37 24.44
N MET A 117 18.52 -31.67 23.22
CA MET A 117 19.38 -32.84 22.96
C MET A 117 20.75 -32.70 23.65
N HIS A 118 21.39 -31.52 23.57
CA HIS A 118 22.62 -31.22 24.30
C HIS A 118 22.41 -31.28 25.82
N ARG A 119 21.25 -30.85 26.32
CA ARG A 119 20.93 -30.89 27.75
C ARG A 119 20.69 -32.32 28.26
N SER A 120 20.11 -33.20 27.45
CA SER A 120 20.00 -34.63 27.79
C SER A 120 21.36 -35.33 27.76
N SER A 121 22.21 -35.05 26.77
CA SER A 121 23.55 -35.65 26.70
C SER A 121 24.44 -35.20 27.87
N ALA A 122 24.44 -33.90 28.21
CA ALA A 122 25.15 -33.39 29.40
C ALA A 122 24.64 -33.97 30.72
N ARG A 123 23.34 -34.33 30.80
CA ARG A 123 22.76 -34.97 31.98
C ARG A 123 23.17 -36.44 32.13
N SER A 124 23.51 -37.13 31.04
CA SER A 124 24.05 -38.51 31.07
C SER A 124 25.54 -38.60 31.41
N TYR A 125 26.30 -37.51 31.34
CA TYR A 125 27.72 -37.47 31.75
C TYR A 125 27.93 -37.00 33.20
N ILE A 126 26.88 -36.52 33.87
CA ILE A 126 26.91 -36.01 35.25
C ILE A 126 26.37 -37.06 36.26
N ILE A 127 25.99 -38.25 35.80
CA ILE A 127 25.63 -39.42 36.63
C ILE A 127 26.75 -40.45 36.53
#